data_AF-A0A9P4PF17-F1
#
_entry.id   AF-A0A9P4PF17-F1
#
_cell.length_a   1.000
_cell.length_b   1.000
_cell.length_c   1.000
_cell.angle_alpha   90.00
_cell.angle_beta   90.00
_cell.angle_gamma   90.00
#
_symmetry.space_group_name_H-M   'P 1'
#
loop_
_entity.id
_entity.type
_entity.pdbx_description
1 polymer ?
#
loop_
_entity_poly.entity_id
_entity_poly.type
_entity_poly.pdbx_seq_one_letter_code
_entity_poly.pdbx_strand_id
1 'polypeptide(L)'
;MSTEPRQVLQERLAAIFAEAKEQGLDQHDLLPLEVQDNFQNMLQTANSRISSLEDEAEEMKKKNLGLETQLKRAQQTLETRDIPEDANHLQVELDLTKISVDFYRRLMNEAENRATNYQEKWQEALRKQTAAEAVDKKIDYLKAENRDLQQSKTMIAEELRKMKDLYDKLRDKDLATIVDKEEKLMASEKQLGELKTTIEELENENNAVEEQYHEVMSSLDAVVTETTDGLNAARAHARAVQQQKSATFSEIQPLRKFFGHTNDVLNIYQGIFKKLLNPTEPNVTIPCDFNEMVTARLHAASGEYEAFLTVRALLMAEGLSDTEHSEQLDDLATSAQYMHKSLDLIREDLAQFLWALQRRPDLPRLIRMKFSVLI
;
A
#
# COMPACT_ATOMS: atom_id res chain seq x y z
N MET A 1 63.59 10.50 -66.72
CA MET A 1 62.93 9.32 -67.32
C MET A 1 62.14 9.80 -68.52
N SER A 2 62.78 9.78 -69.70
CA SER A 2 62.18 10.22 -70.95
C SER A 2 61.46 9.04 -71.60
N THR A 3 60.20 9.29 -71.91
CA THR A 3 59.24 8.42 -72.58
C THR A 3 59.40 8.55 -74.10
N GLU A 4 60.14 7.66 -74.72
CA GLU A 4 59.95 7.35 -76.14
C GLU A 4 59.78 5.84 -76.33
N PRO A 5 58.60 5.37 -76.79
CA PRO A 5 58.34 3.94 -76.96
C PRO A 5 59.31 3.27 -77.94
N ARG A 6 59.98 4.06 -78.79
CA ARG A 6 60.97 3.58 -79.78
C ARG A 6 62.32 3.22 -79.14
N GLN A 7 62.79 4.00 -78.17
CA GLN A 7 64.04 3.71 -77.44
C GLN A 7 63.88 2.50 -76.53
N VAL A 8 62.75 2.39 -75.83
CA VAL A 8 62.42 1.22 -74.99
C VAL A 8 62.34 -0.07 -75.83
N LEU A 9 61.84 0.02 -77.07
CA LEU A 9 61.80 -1.13 -77.99
C LEU A 9 63.19 -1.53 -78.49
N GLN A 10 64.06 -0.55 -78.79
CA GLN A 10 65.44 -0.78 -79.22
C GLN A 10 66.30 -1.39 -78.11
N GLU A 11 66.17 -0.90 -76.87
CA GLU A 11 66.85 -1.46 -75.71
C GLU A 11 66.39 -2.90 -75.43
N ARG A 12 65.08 -3.17 -75.55
CA ARG A 12 64.55 -4.54 -75.40
C ARG A 12 65.01 -5.50 -76.51
N LEU A 13 65.05 -5.05 -77.76
CA LEU A 13 65.58 -5.86 -78.87
C LEU A 13 67.08 -6.12 -78.71
N ALA A 14 67.86 -5.13 -78.31
CA ALA A 14 69.28 -5.29 -78.02
C ALA A 14 69.52 -6.27 -76.85
N ALA A 15 68.69 -6.22 -75.80
CA ALA A 15 68.75 -7.17 -74.70
C ALA A 15 68.42 -8.61 -75.14
N ILE A 16 67.38 -8.80 -75.97
CA ILE A 16 67.02 -10.13 -76.51
C ILE A 16 68.14 -10.69 -77.40
N PHE A 17 68.79 -9.88 -78.23
CA PHE A 17 69.92 -10.32 -79.05
C PHE A 17 71.18 -10.63 -78.21
N ALA A 18 71.41 -9.91 -77.12
CA ALA A 18 72.51 -10.19 -76.20
C ALA A 18 72.29 -11.51 -75.44
N GLU A 19 71.07 -11.72 -74.92
CA GLU A 19 70.67 -12.91 -74.16
C GLU A 19 70.67 -14.18 -75.04
N ALA A 20 70.28 -14.06 -76.32
CA ALA A 20 70.31 -15.17 -77.25
C ALA A 20 71.73 -15.52 -77.73
N LYS A 21 72.64 -14.53 -77.81
CA LYS A 21 74.07 -14.75 -78.08
C LYS A 21 74.79 -15.42 -76.91
N GLU A 22 74.36 -15.17 -75.66
CA GLU A 22 74.83 -15.92 -74.48
C GLU A 22 74.34 -17.37 -74.44
N GLN A 23 73.19 -17.67 -75.05
CA GLN A 23 72.64 -19.02 -75.16
C GLN A 23 73.17 -19.81 -76.37
N GLY A 24 74.12 -19.25 -77.12
CA GLY A 24 74.76 -19.91 -78.27
C GLY A 24 73.85 -20.07 -79.49
N LEU A 25 72.76 -19.30 -79.57
CA LEU A 25 71.85 -19.26 -80.72
C LEU A 25 72.31 -18.22 -81.74
N ASP A 26 72.36 -18.61 -83.01
CA ASP A 26 72.83 -17.74 -84.08
C ASP A 26 71.74 -16.74 -84.49
N GLN A 27 72.13 -15.56 -84.99
CA GLN A 27 71.18 -14.46 -85.30
C GLN A 27 70.10 -14.85 -86.31
N HIS A 28 70.33 -15.94 -87.05
CA HIS A 28 69.43 -16.50 -88.03
C HIS A 28 68.27 -17.34 -87.43
N ASP A 29 68.38 -17.78 -86.17
CA ASP A 29 67.38 -18.64 -85.51
C ASP A 29 66.33 -17.87 -84.68
N LEU A 30 66.55 -16.57 -84.46
CA LEU A 30 65.74 -15.72 -83.56
C LEU A 30 64.77 -14.78 -84.30
N LEU A 31 64.85 -14.75 -85.63
CA LEU A 31 64.06 -13.84 -86.46
C LEU A 31 63.09 -14.64 -87.35
N PRO A 32 61.77 -14.34 -87.33
CA PRO A 32 60.79 -14.97 -88.21
C PRO A 32 61.20 -14.82 -89.68
N LEU A 33 60.98 -15.89 -90.47
CA LEU A 33 61.39 -15.97 -91.88
C LEU A 33 60.91 -14.79 -92.73
N GLU A 34 59.78 -14.14 -92.39
CA GLU A 34 59.30 -12.95 -93.14
C GLU A 34 60.12 -11.67 -92.89
N VAL A 35 60.93 -11.61 -91.84
CA VAL A 35 61.74 -10.43 -91.47
C VAL A 35 63.19 -10.57 -91.97
N GLN A 36 63.65 -11.79 -92.24
CA GLN A 36 65.02 -12.09 -92.63
C GLN A 36 65.37 -11.55 -94.03
N ASP A 37 64.48 -11.74 -95.00
CA ASP A 37 64.64 -11.19 -96.36
C ASP A 37 64.62 -9.65 -96.37
N ASN A 38 63.81 -9.04 -95.50
CA ASN A 38 63.71 -7.59 -95.39
C ASN A 38 64.92 -6.97 -94.69
N PHE A 39 65.53 -7.69 -93.73
CA PHE A 39 66.75 -7.27 -93.05
C PHE A 39 67.99 -7.40 -93.95
N GLN A 40 68.09 -8.47 -94.74
CA GLN A 40 69.17 -8.63 -95.73
C GLN A 40 69.07 -7.58 -96.84
N ASN A 41 67.86 -7.29 -97.36
CA ASN A 41 67.65 -6.20 -98.31
C ASN A 41 67.96 -4.83 -97.70
N MET A 42 67.60 -4.58 -96.43
CA MET A 42 67.99 -3.33 -95.74
C MET A 42 69.50 -3.22 -95.55
N LEU A 43 70.20 -4.30 -95.24
CA LEU A 43 71.67 -4.30 -95.11
C LEU A 43 72.38 -4.07 -96.45
N GLN A 44 71.90 -4.66 -97.55
CA GLN A 44 72.42 -4.35 -98.89
C GLN A 44 72.13 -2.91 -99.33
N THR A 45 70.94 -2.39 -99.00
CA THR A 45 70.57 -1.01 -99.28
C THR A 45 71.40 -0.03 -98.44
N ALA A 46 71.68 -0.37 -97.17
CA ALA A 46 72.52 0.43 -96.30
C ALA A 46 73.99 0.41 -96.74
N ASN A 47 74.53 -0.76 -97.12
CA ASN A 47 75.92 -0.87 -97.58
C ASN A 47 76.14 -0.22 -98.96
N SER A 48 75.17 -0.29 -99.87
CA SER A 48 75.25 0.46 -101.14
C SER A 48 75.13 1.98 -100.94
N ARG A 49 74.33 2.42 -99.96
CA ARG A 49 74.24 3.83 -99.57
C ARG A 49 75.53 4.35 -98.92
N ILE A 50 76.17 3.55 -98.07
CA ILE A 50 77.45 3.91 -97.43
C ILE A 50 78.55 4.01 -98.48
N SER A 51 78.67 3.04 -99.39
CA SER A 51 79.65 3.09 -100.49
C SER A 51 79.43 4.29 -101.42
N SER A 52 78.17 4.59 -101.77
CA SER A 52 77.83 5.79 -102.55
C SER A 52 78.18 7.10 -101.84
N LEU A 53 78.07 7.16 -100.51
CA LEU A 53 78.42 8.35 -99.72
C LEU A 53 79.94 8.48 -99.54
N GLU A 54 80.68 7.36 -99.49
CA GLU A 54 82.14 7.35 -99.48
C GLU A 54 82.71 7.81 -100.83
N ASP A 55 82.14 7.36 -101.95
CA ASP A 55 82.48 7.83 -103.29
C ASP A 55 82.15 9.32 -103.47
N GLU A 56 80.97 9.78 -103.03
CA GLU A 56 80.62 11.21 -103.05
C GLU A 56 81.55 12.05 -102.15
N ALA A 57 81.94 11.53 -100.97
CA ALA A 57 82.85 12.23 -100.08
C ALA A 57 84.26 12.34 -100.70
N GLU A 58 84.74 11.30 -101.39
CA GLU A 58 86.03 11.30 -102.06
C GLU A 58 86.02 12.18 -103.33
N GLU A 59 84.90 12.21 -104.06
CA GLU A 59 84.67 13.13 -105.18
C GLU A 59 84.57 14.59 -104.71
N MET A 60 83.89 14.87 -103.59
CA MET A 60 83.83 16.20 -102.97
C MET A 60 85.20 16.63 -102.43
N LYS A 61 86.02 15.71 -101.95
CA LYS A 61 87.40 15.99 -101.53
C LYS A 61 88.30 16.31 -102.73
N LYS A 62 88.15 15.60 -103.85
CA LYS A 62 88.81 15.95 -105.14
C LYS A 62 88.31 17.28 -105.70
N LYS A 63 87.01 17.57 -105.64
CA LYS A 63 86.43 18.86 -106.05
C LYS A 63 86.91 20.02 -105.17
N ASN A 64 87.04 19.83 -103.86
CA ASN A 64 87.63 20.83 -102.96
C ASN A 64 89.12 21.07 -103.24
N LEU A 65 89.92 20.01 -103.48
CA LEU A 65 91.32 20.16 -103.90
C LEU A 65 91.45 20.85 -105.27
N GLY A 66 90.53 20.58 -106.19
CA GLY A 66 90.41 21.25 -107.49
C GLY A 66 90.01 22.72 -107.38
N LEU A 67 89.08 23.04 -106.48
CA LEU A 67 88.66 24.41 -106.19
C LEU A 67 89.75 25.19 -105.46
N GLU A 68 90.49 24.59 -104.54
CA GLU A 68 91.66 25.22 -103.88
C GLU A 68 92.78 25.52 -104.89
N THR A 69 93.01 24.65 -105.88
CA THR A 69 93.97 24.91 -106.96
C THR A 69 93.47 25.97 -107.95
N GLN A 70 92.17 26.06 -108.20
CA GLN A 70 91.58 27.16 -108.97
C GLN A 70 91.59 28.50 -108.20
N LEU A 71 91.39 28.49 -106.89
CA LEU A 71 91.43 29.67 -106.02
C LEU A 71 92.85 30.22 -105.90
N LYS A 72 93.87 29.36 -105.80
CA LYS A 72 95.29 29.78 -105.87
C LYS A 72 95.69 30.31 -107.25
N ARG A 73 95.18 29.75 -108.35
CA ARG A 73 95.40 30.30 -109.69
C ARG A 73 94.69 31.64 -109.88
N ALA A 74 93.46 31.80 -109.37
CA ALA A 74 92.71 33.06 -109.42
C ALA A 74 93.33 34.17 -108.54
N GLN A 75 93.90 33.82 -107.38
CA GLN A 75 94.67 34.76 -106.55
C GLN A 75 95.95 35.24 -107.24
N GLN A 76 96.66 34.36 -107.98
CA GLN A 76 97.83 34.78 -108.77
C GLN A 76 97.50 35.64 -110.00
N THR A 77 96.29 35.52 -110.58
CA THR A 77 95.83 36.43 -111.65
C THR A 77 95.34 37.79 -111.13
N LEU A 78 94.94 37.88 -109.85
CA LEU A 78 94.51 39.13 -109.21
C LEU A 78 95.68 40.03 -108.79
N GLU A 79 96.86 39.46 -108.49
CA GLU A 79 98.06 40.22 -108.12
C GLU A 79 98.81 40.86 -109.32
N THR A 80 98.45 40.53 -110.57
CA THR A 80 99.21 40.93 -111.77
C THR A 80 98.48 41.88 -112.73
N ARG A 81 97.37 42.50 -112.33
CA ARG A 81 96.73 43.58 -113.11
C ARG A 81 96.25 44.75 -112.25
N ASP A 82 96.89 45.88 -112.50
CA ASP A 82 96.68 47.18 -111.87
C ASP A 82 95.56 47.97 -112.59
N ILE A 83 94.36 48.10 -112.00
CA ILE A 83 93.34 49.09 -112.37
C ILE A 83 92.39 49.39 -111.17
N PRO A 84 91.68 50.54 -111.09
CA PRO A 84 92.00 51.66 -110.20
C PRO A 84 90.82 52.09 -109.28
N GLU A 85 91.11 53.01 -108.34
CA GLU A 85 90.29 53.94 -107.51
C GLU A 85 88.79 53.67 -107.12
N ASP A 86 87.96 52.98 -107.90
CA ASP A 86 86.52 52.74 -107.59
C ASP A 86 86.29 51.72 -106.46
N ALA A 87 87.25 50.83 -106.20
CA ALA A 87 87.16 49.84 -105.12
C ALA A 87 87.23 50.47 -103.71
N ASN A 88 87.94 51.58 -103.55
CA ASN A 88 88.02 52.28 -102.26
C ASN A 88 86.69 52.98 -101.92
N HIS A 89 85.97 53.50 -102.92
CA HIS A 89 84.66 54.11 -102.69
C HIS A 89 83.62 53.07 -102.26
N LEU A 90 83.61 51.89 -102.91
CA LEU A 90 82.70 50.81 -102.55
C LEU A 90 82.99 50.23 -101.16
N GLN A 91 84.27 50.15 -100.76
CA GLN A 91 84.67 49.71 -99.43
C GLN A 91 84.19 50.67 -98.34
N VAL A 92 84.34 51.99 -98.55
CA VAL A 92 83.85 53.02 -97.63
C VAL A 92 82.33 52.98 -97.51
N GLU A 93 81.60 52.81 -98.62
CA GLU A 93 80.14 52.72 -98.61
C GLU A 93 79.62 51.44 -97.93
N LEU A 94 80.34 50.33 -98.10
CA LEU A 94 80.08 49.05 -97.44
C LEU A 94 80.36 49.13 -95.92
N ASP A 95 81.39 49.86 -95.49
CA ASP A 95 81.66 50.08 -94.07
C ASP A 95 80.66 51.08 -93.46
N LEU A 96 80.22 52.10 -94.20
CA LEU A 96 79.18 53.04 -93.75
C LEU A 96 77.82 52.33 -93.56
N THR A 97 77.47 51.42 -94.48
CA THR A 97 76.24 50.60 -94.37
C THR A 97 76.33 49.56 -93.26
N LYS A 98 77.51 48.95 -93.01
CA LYS A 98 77.70 48.11 -91.80
C LYS A 98 77.47 48.91 -90.53
N ILE A 99 78.04 50.11 -90.42
CA ILE A 99 77.86 50.98 -89.25
C ILE A 99 76.37 51.32 -89.06
N SER A 100 75.65 51.65 -90.15
CA SER A 100 74.22 51.95 -90.05
C SER A 100 73.38 50.73 -89.65
N VAL A 101 73.66 49.55 -90.22
CA VAL A 101 73.01 48.29 -89.84
C VAL A 101 73.27 47.96 -88.37
N ASP A 102 74.50 48.10 -87.88
CA ASP A 102 74.84 47.85 -86.49
C ASP A 102 74.20 48.86 -85.54
N PHE A 103 74.10 50.14 -85.94
CA PHE A 103 73.36 51.15 -85.19
C PHE A 103 71.88 50.79 -85.06
N TYR A 104 71.20 50.46 -86.16
CA TYR A 104 69.79 50.07 -86.12
C TYR A 104 69.57 48.74 -85.39
N ARG A 105 70.50 47.79 -85.48
CA ARG A 105 70.46 46.53 -84.71
C ARG A 105 70.55 46.80 -83.22
N ARG A 106 71.47 47.65 -82.76
CA ARG A 106 71.56 48.05 -81.35
C ARG A 106 70.29 48.77 -80.89
N LEU A 107 69.77 49.69 -81.71
CA LEU A 107 68.54 50.41 -81.41
C LEU A 107 67.34 49.45 -81.30
N MET A 108 67.22 48.48 -82.21
CA MET A 108 66.21 47.43 -82.17
C MET A 108 66.34 46.57 -80.91
N ASN A 109 67.54 46.07 -80.61
CA ASN A 109 67.79 45.26 -79.41
C ASN A 109 67.50 46.04 -78.12
N GLU A 110 67.84 47.33 -78.06
CA GLU A 110 67.47 48.19 -76.92
C GLU A 110 65.96 48.38 -76.80
N ALA A 111 65.25 48.58 -77.92
CA ALA A 111 63.81 48.71 -77.93
C ALA A 111 63.13 47.40 -77.51
N GLU A 112 63.61 46.25 -78.00
CA GLU A 112 63.15 44.92 -77.62
C GLU A 112 63.41 44.66 -76.14
N ASN A 113 64.61 44.94 -75.63
CA ASN A 113 64.93 44.84 -74.21
C ASN A 113 64.07 45.77 -73.34
N ARG A 114 63.75 46.98 -73.81
CA ARG A 114 62.81 47.86 -73.10
C ARG A 114 61.40 47.25 -73.10
N ALA A 115 60.93 46.75 -74.24
CA ALA A 115 59.61 46.15 -74.37
C ALA A 115 59.46 44.90 -73.48
N THR A 116 60.45 44.00 -73.47
CA THR A 116 60.46 42.81 -72.59
C THR A 116 60.47 43.21 -71.12
N ASN A 117 61.33 44.16 -70.72
CA ASN A 117 61.34 44.69 -69.35
C ASN A 117 59.98 45.30 -68.93
N TYR A 118 59.31 46.04 -69.84
CA TYR A 118 57.98 46.57 -69.55
C TYR A 118 56.92 45.48 -69.46
N GLN A 119 56.99 44.46 -70.33
CA GLN A 119 56.09 43.31 -70.30
C GLN A 119 56.24 42.53 -68.99
N GLU A 120 57.48 42.27 -68.54
CA GLU A 120 57.75 41.60 -67.28
C GLU A 120 57.22 42.41 -66.09
N LYS A 121 57.52 43.72 -66.03
CA LYS A 121 57.00 44.61 -64.97
C LYS A 121 55.48 44.67 -64.97
N TRP A 122 54.85 44.69 -66.13
CA TRP A 122 53.39 44.67 -66.25
C TRP A 122 52.80 43.35 -65.77
N GLN A 123 53.39 42.21 -66.15
CA GLN A 123 52.97 40.89 -65.66
C GLN A 123 53.16 40.77 -64.14
N GLU A 124 54.25 41.30 -63.59
CA GLU A 124 54.49 41.33 -62.14
C GLU A 124 53.45 42.21 -61.43
N ALA A 125 53.15 43.40 -61.96
CA ALA A 125 52.12 44.28 -61.44
C ALA A 125 50.72 43.61 -61.49
N LEU A 126 50.39 42.93 -62.59
CA LEU A 126 49.14 42.19 -62.74
C LEU A 126 49.04 41.00 -61.76
N ARG A 127 50.15 40.28 -61.53
CA ARG A 127 50.19 39.23 -60.49
C ARG A 127 49.98 39.80 -59.09
N LYS A 128 50.61 40.94 -58.78
CA LYS A 128 50.40 41.62 -57.49
C LYS A 128 48.97 42.11 -57.32
N GLN A 129 48.36 42.66 -58.38
CA GLN A 129 46.96 43.08 -58.36
C GLN A 129 46.01 41.90 -58.15
N THR A 130 46.16 40.81 -58.91
CA THR A 130 45.30 39.63 -58.76
C THR A 130 45.46 38.97 -57.39
N ALA A 131 46.67 38.95 -56.82
CA ALA A 131 46.90 38.52 -55.46
C ALA A 131 46.22 39.43 -54.42
N ALA A 132 46.29 40.76 -54.59
CA ALA A 132 45.60 41.71 -53.73
C ALA A 132 44.07 41.53 -53.79
N GLU A 133 43.50 41.41 -54.99
CA GLU A 133 42.06 41.16 -55.19
C GLU A 133 41.61 39.82 -54.55
N ALA A 134 42.45 38.79 -54.60
CA ALA A 134 42.17 37.52 -53.93
C ALA A 134 42.18 37.66 -52.40
N VAL A 135 43.12 38.44 -51.85
CA VAL A 135 43.18 38.75 -50.42
C VAL A 135 41.96 39.58 -50.00
N ASP A 136 41.57 40.60 -50.76
CA ASP A 136 40.39 41.41 -50.47
C ASP A 136 39.10 40.59 -50.46
N LYS A 137 38.91 39.71 -51.46
CA LYS A 137 37.79 38.74 -51.47
C LYS A 137 37.79 37.84 -50.24
N LYS A 138 38.98 37.39 -49.80
CA LYS A 138 39.09 36.56 -48.59
C LYS A 138 38.79 37.36 -47.32
N ILE A 139 39.22 38.61 -47.25
CA ILE A 139 38.89 39.52 -46.15
C ILE A 139 37.38 39.73 -46.07
N ASP A 140 36.71 40.00 -47.19
CA ASP A 140 35.26 40.22 -47.22
C ASP A 140 34.48 38.96 -46.81
N TYR A 141 34.92 37.79 -47.27
CA TYR A 141 34.36 36.51 -46.83
C TYR A 141 34.50 36.32 -45.30
N LEU A 142 35.71 36.52 -44.76
CA LEU A 142 35.96 36.37 -43.32
C LEU A 142 35.21 37.40 -42.49
N LYS A 143 35.01 38.63 -43.01
CA LYS A 143 34.18 39.66 -42.35
C LYS A 143 32.72 39.25 -42.31
N ALA A 144 32.18 38.69 -43.40
CA ALA A 144 30.82 38.18 -43.43
C ALA A 144 30.64 37.03 -42.44
N GLU A 145 31.53 36.03 -42.48
CA GLU A 145 31.53 34.90 -41.56
C GLU A 145 31.64 35.35 -40.09
N ASN A 146 32.49 36.34 -39.78
CA ASN A 146 32.61 36.87 -38.42
C ASN A 146 31.32 37.55 -37.95
N ARG A 147 30.62 38.29 -38.83
CA ARG A 147 29.32 38.90 -38.50
C ARG A 147 28.27 37.84 -38.21
N ASP A 148 28.20 36.79 -39.04
CA ASP A 148 27.25 35.69 -38.85
C ASP A 148 27.52 34.96 -37.53
N LEU A 149 28.79 34.69 -37.21
CA LEU A 149 29.19 34.08 -35.93
C LEU A 149 28.89 34.98 -34.73
N GLN A 150 29.09 36.30 -34.84
CA GLN A 150 28.73 37.24 -33.79
C GLN A 150 27.21 37.27 -33.55
N GLN A 151 26.42 37.29 -34.62
CA GLN A 151 24.96 37.22 -34.53
C GLN A 151 24.50 35.92 -33.88
N SER A 152 25.03 34.77 -34.32
CA SER A 152 24.75 33.47 -33.72
C SER A 152 25.11 33.44 -32.23
N LYS A 153 26.28 33.98 -31.85
CA LYS A 153 26.70 34.09 -30.44
C LYS A 153 25.72 34.92 -29.62
N THR A 154 25.23 36.05 -30.14
CA THR A 154 24.23 36.88 -29.43
C THR A 154 22.90 36.15 -29.26
N MET A 155 22.42 35.44 -30.29
CA MET A 155 21.20 34.65 -30.21
C MET A 155 21.31 33.54 -29.14
N ILE A 156 22.41 32.78 -29.16
CA ILE A 156 22.64 31.73 -28.16
C ILE A 156 22.72 32.31 -26.74
N ALA A 157 23.36 33.48 -26.57
CA ALA A 157 23.42 34.15 -25.27
C ALA A 157 22.03 34.59 -24.76
N GLU A 158 21.17 35.08 -25.65
CA GLU A 158 19.79 35.43 -25.32
C GLU A 158 18.95 34.19 -24.97
N GLU A 159 19.11 33.09 -25.71
CA GLU A 159 18.44 31.83 -25.41
C GLU A 159 18.88 31.24 -24.08
N LEU A 160 20.18 31.26 -23.77
CA LEU A 160 20.72 30.84 -22.48
C LEU A 160 20.14 31.69 -21.34
N ARG A 161 20.00 33.00 -21.54
CA ARG A 161 19.37 33.89 -20.56
C ARG A 161 17.91 33.53 -20.33
N LYS A 162 17.13 33.34 -21.41
CA LYS A 162 15.72 32.92 -21.33
C LYS A 162 15.56 31.57 -20.63
N MET A 163 16.40 30.59 -20.95
CA MET A 163 16.38 29.29 -20.28
C MET A 163 16.71 29.40 -18.80
N LYS A 164 17.70 30.23 -18.44
CA LYS A 164 18.04 30.48 -17.04
C LYS A 164 16.86 31.11 -16.28
N ASP A 165 16.24 32.15 -16.83
CA ASP A 165 15.07 32.79 -16.22
C ASP A 165 13.89 31.82 -16.05
N LEU A 166 13.69 30.89 -17.01
CA LEU A 166 12.68 29.83 -16.90
C LEU A 166 13.03 28.81 -15.81
N TYR A 167 14.29 28.40 -15.72
CA TYR A 167 14.76 27.47 -14.70
C TYR A 167 14.61 28.06 -13.30
N ASP A 168 14.99 29.33 -13.11
CA ASP A 168 14.87 30.03 -11.84
C ASP A 168 13.39 30.12 -11.41
N LYS A 169 12.47 30.47 -12.33
CA LYS A 169 11.02 30.48 -12.06
C LYS A 169 10.47 29.09 -11.71
N LEU A 170 10.93 28.04 -12.40
CA LEU A 170 10.50 26.67 -12.12
C LEU A 170 10.98 26.24 -10.74
N ARG A 171 12.23 26.54 -10.40
CA ARG A 171 12.82 26.28 -9.10
C ARG A 171 12.08 26.99 -7.97
N ASP A 172 11.75 28.27 -8.14
CA ASP A 172 10.98 29.04 -7.15
C ASP A 172 9.59 28.42 -6.93
N LYS A 173 8.93 27.98 -8.01
CA LYS A 173 7.63 27.31 -7.94
C LYS A 173 7.72 25.95 -7.23
N ASP A 174 8.76 25.17 -7.52
CA ASP A 174 8.97 23.87 -6.87
C ASP A 174 9.26 24.04 -5.38
N LEU A 175 10.09 25.02 -5.01
CA LEU A 175 10.35 25.37 -3.60
C LEU A 175 9.06 25.80 -2.88
N ALA A 176 8.25 26.66 -3.48
CA ALA A 176 6.97 27.07 -2.90
C ALA A 176 6.01 25.88 -2.72
N THR A 177 6.02 24.93 -3.66
CA THR A 177 5.19 23.71 -3.60
C THR A 177 5.68 22.76 -2.50
N ILE A 178 6.99 22.67 -2.28
CA ILE A 178 7.56 21.87 -1.18
C ILE A 178 7.12 22.45 0.17
N VAL A 179 7.26 23.77 0.35
CA VAL A 179 6.85 24.45 1.59
C VAL A 179 5.36 24.25 1.89
N ASP A 180 4.47 24.46 0.90
CA ASP A 180 3.02 24.22 1.07
C ASP A 180 2.69 22.76 1.44
N LYS A 181 3.43 21.79 0.89
CA LYS A 181 3.26 20.37 1.23
C LYS A 181 3.76 20.05 2.64
N GLU A 182 4.90 20.61 3.05
CA GLU A 182 5.43 20.45 4.41
C GLU A 182 4.48 21.05 5.45
N GLU A 183 3.92 22.23 5.19
CA GLU A 183 2.91 22.85 6.06
C GLU A 183 1.65 21.97 6.20
N LYS A 184 1.14 21.44 5.09
CA LYS A 184 -0.03 20.53 5.11
C LYS A 184 0.28 19.23 5.83
N LEU A 185 1.49 18.68 5.66
CA LEU A 185 1.92 17.46 6.31
C LEU A 185 2.01 17.67 7.83
N MET A 186 2.65 18.76 8.29
CA MET A 186 2.70 19.11 9.71
C MET A 186 1.30 19.32 10.32
N ALA A 187 0.39 19.98 9.60
CA ALA A 187 -0.99 20.16 10.06
C ALA A 187 -1.72 18.81 10.19
N SER A 188 -1.55 17.90 9.23
CA SER A 188 -2.14 16.56 9.27
C SER A 188 -1.54 15.70 10.38
N GLU A 189 -0.23 15.77 10.63
CA GLU A 189 0.43 15.06 11.73
C GLU A 189 -0.08 15.54 13.08
N LYS A 190 -0.29 16.85 13.24
CA LYS A 190 -0.88 17.43 14.44
C LYS A 190 -2.30 16.92 14.67
N GLN A 191 -3.16 16.94 13.64
CA GLN A 191 -4.53 16.42 13.74
C GLN A 191 -4.56 14.93 14.07
N LEU A 192 -3.64 14.15 13.50
CA LEU A 192 -3.52 12.72 13.79
C LEU A 192 -3.09 12.48 15.24
N GLY A 193 -2.18 13.32 15.77
CA GLY A 193 -1.82 13.32 17.18
C GLY A 193 -3.01 13.61 18.10
N GLU A 194 -3.77 14.67 17.83
CA GLU A 194 -4.98 15.05 18.58
C GLU A 194 -6.07 13.96 18.52
N LEU A 195 -6.25 13.32 17.37
CA LEU A 195 -7.19 12.19 17.23
C LEU A 195 -6.74 10.97 18.03
N LYS A 196 -5.43 10.66 18.04
CA LYS A 196 -4.91 9.55 18.84
C LYS A 196 -5.14 9.75 20.34
N THR A 197 -4.86 10.95 20.86
CA THR A 197 -5.11 11.24 22.28
C THR A 197 -6.61 11.14 22.61
N THR A 198 -7.47 11.62 21.70
CA THR A 198 -8.93 11.50 21.88
C THR A 198 -9.39 10.04 21.88
N ILE A 199 -8.81 9.19 21.03
CA ILE A 199 -9.13 7.74 21.02
C ILE A 199 -8.68 7.09 22.32
N GLU A 200 -7.47 7.39 22.80
CA GLU A 200 -6.97 6.86 24.07
C GLU A 200 -7.84 7.30 25.27
N GLU A 201 -8.31 8.55 25.27
CA GLU A 201 -9.26 9.07 26.27
C GLU A 201 -10.59 8.30 26.21
N LEU A 202 -11.16 8.10 25.02
CA LEU A 202 -12.41 7.36 24.84
C LEU A 202 -12.28 5.87 25.22
N GLU A 203 -11.15 5.23 24.93
CA GLU A 203 -10.90 3.84 25.33
C GLU A 203 -10.82 3.74 26.86
N ASN A 204 -10.18 4.69 27.54
CA ASN A 204 -10.14 4.74 29.00
C ASN A 204 -11.52 4.98 29.61
N GLU A 205 -12.31 5.89 29.04
CA GLU A 205 -13.70 6.12 29.46
C GLU A 205 -14.56 4.87 29.26
N ASN A 206 -14.43 4.18 28.11
CA ASN A 206 -15.17 2.95 27.85
C ASN A 206 -14.81 1.85 28.85
N ASN A 207 -13.53 1.66 29.15
CA ASN A 207 -13.10 0.70 30.17
C ASN A 207 -13.69 1.04 31.55
N ALA A 208 -13.70 2.31 31.94
CA ALA A 208 -14.30 2.74 33.21
C ALA A 208 -15.81 2.49 33.26
N VAL A 209 -16.52 2.70 32.14
CA VAL A 209 -17.96 2.39 32.02
C VAL A 209 -18.22 0.88 32.10
N GLU A 210 -17.39 0.06 31.45
CA GLU A 210 -17.49 -1.41 31.51
C GLU A 210 -17.26 -1.93 32.94
N GLU A 211 -16.29 -1.39 33.66
CA GLU A 211 -16.05 -1.71 35.07
C GLU A 211 -17.24 -1.34 35.95
N GLN A 212 -17.79 -0.13 35.81
CA GLN A 212 -18.98 0.30 36.54
C GLN A 212 -20.21 -0.56 36.22
N TYR A 213 -20.39 -0.92 34.95
CA TYR A 213 -21.48 -1.81 34.54
C TYR A 213 -21.35 -3.19 35.21
N HIS A 214 -20.14 -3.73 35.28
CA HIS A 214 -19.89 -5.01 35.94
C HIS A 214 -20.16 -4.95 37.46
N GLU A 215 -19.76 -3.86 38.12
CA GLU A 215 -20.05 -3.62 39.54
C GLU A 215 -21.55 -3.53 39.82
N VAL A 216 -22.30 -2.78 39.00
CA VAL A 216 -23.75 -2.67 39.12
C VAL A 216 -24.44 -4.01 38.90
N MET A 217 -24.02 -4.78 37.89
CA MET A 217 -24.56 -6.11 37.64
C MET A 217 -24.30 -7.06 38.81
N SER A 218 -23.07 -7.08 39.35
CA SER A 218 -22.73 -7.90 40.51
C SER A 218 -23.53 -7.48 41.76
N SER A 219 -23.70 -6.18 41.98
CA SER A 219 -24.54 -5.67 43.07
C SER A 219 -26.01 -6.05 42.88
N LEU A 220 -26.53 -6.02 41.65
CA LEU A 220 -27.91 -6.40 41.36
C LEU A 220 -28.12 -7.91 41.60
N ASP A 221 -27.20 -8.75 41.15
CA ASP A 221 -27.24 -10.19 41.41
C ASP A 221 -27.21 -10.49 42.92
N ALA A 222 -26.36 -9.79 43.68
CA ALA A 222 -26.32 -9.91 45.14
C ALA A 222 -27.67 -9.54 45.77
N VAL A 223 -28.28 -8.42 45.37
CA VAL A 223 -29.60 -8.00 45.89
C VAL A 223 -30.69 -9.00 45.50
N VAL A 224 -30.68 -9.53 44.27
CA VAL A 224 -31.66 -10.52 43.80
C VAL A 224 -31.55 -11.82 44.60
N THR A 225 -30.33 -12.31 44.84
CA THR A 225 -30.11 -13.50 45.66
C THR A 225 -30.57 -13.27 47.11
N GLU A 226 -30.20 -12.16 47.74
CA GLU A 226 -30.61 -11.80 49.09
C GLU A 226 -32.14 -11.68 49.22
N THR A 227 -32.79 -10.99 48.28
CA THR A 227 -34.27 -10.86 48.29
C THR A 227 -34.96 -12.20 48.06
N THR A 228 -34.42 -13.06 47.20
CA THR A 228 -34.97 -14.40 46.94
C THR A 228 -34.85 -15.29 48.18
N ASP A 229 -33.70 -15.26 48.85
CA ASP A 229 -33.46 -16.02 50.08
C ASP A 229 -34.34 -15.50 51.23
N GLY A 230 -34.45 -14.18 51.38
CA GLY A 230 -35.35 -13.54 52.34
C GLY A 230 -36.81 -13.91 52.11
N LEU A 231 -37.27 -13.92 50.85
CA LEU A 231 -38.63 -14.32 50.49
C LEU A 231 -38.89 -15.80 50.78
N ASN A 232 -37.92 -16.67 50.48
CA ASN A 232 -38.02 -18.10 50.75
C ASN A 232 -38.07 -18.38 52.26
N ALA A 233 -37.25 -17.70 53.06
CA ALA A 233 -37.26 -17.80 54.52
C ALA A 233 -38.59 -17.30 55.10
N ALA A 234 -39.09 -16.14 54.65
CA ALA A 234 -40.39 -15.61 55.06
C ALA A 234 -41.54 -16.55 54.69
N ARG A 235 -41.50 -17.16 53.50
CA ARG A 235 -42.49 -18.15 53.06
C ARG A 235 -42.45 -19.42 53.89
N ALA A 236 -41.26 -19.91 54.23
CA ALA A 236 -41.09 -21.08 55.10
C ALA A 236 -41.64 -20.79 56.51
N HIS A 237 -41.32 -19.63 57.08
CA HIS A 237 -41.85 -19.20 58.36
C HIS A 237 -43.38 -19.05 58.35
N ALA A 238 -43.94 -18.41 57.33
CA ALA A 238 -45.39 -18.25 57.19
C ALA A 238 -46.11 -19.61 57.09
N ARG A 239 -45.52 -20.59 56.37
CA ARG A 239 -46.04 -21.97 56.32
C ARG A 239 -45.99 -22.65 57.68
N ALA A 240 -44.86 -22.55 58.39
CA ALA A 240 -44.72 -23.12 59.73
C ALA A 240 -45.75 -22.54 60.72
N VAL A 241 -45.92 -21.22 60.72
CA VAL A 241 -46.92 -20.53 61.55
C VAL A 241 -48.34 -20.96 61.16
N GLN A 242 -48.65 -21.08 59.86
CA GLN A 242 -49.96 -21.51 59.40
C GLN A 242 -50.25 -22.96 59.80
N GLN A 243 -49.25 -23.86 59.71
CA GLN A 243 -49.36 -25.25 60.15
C GLN A 243 -49.63 -25.32 61.65
N GLN A 244 -48.84 -24.59 62.46
CA GLN A 244 -49.05 -24.53 63.91
C GLN A 244 -50.44 -24.00 64.27
N LYS A 245 -50.89 -22.90 63.67
CA LYS A 245 -52.25 -22.36 63.89
C LYS A 245 -53.35 -23.36 63.53
N SER A 246 -53.18 -24.08 62.42
CA SER A 246 -54.15 -25.08 61.96
C SER A 246 -54.20 -26.27 62.92
N ALA A 247 -53.04 -26.71 63.43
CA ALA A 247 -52.93 -27.78 64.42
C ALA A 247 -53.62 -27.38 65.74
N THR A 248 -53.27 -26.22 66.31
CA THR A 248 -53.89 -25.71 67.54
C THR A 248 -55.40 -25.55 67.41
N PHE A 249 -55.90 -25.04 66.28
CA PHE A 249 -57.34 -24.93 66.06
C PHE A 249 -58.04 -26.30 66.00
N SER A 250 -57.39 -27.28 65.36
CA SER A 250 -57.91 -28.65 65.24
C SER A 250 -57.96 -29.36 66.60
N GLU A 251 -57.00 -29.08 67.49
CA GLU A 251 -56.99 -29.60 68.87
C GLU A 251 -58.02 -28.91 69.78
N ILE A 252 -58.21 -27.59 69.65
CA ILE A 252 -59.16 -26.85 70.49
C ILE A 252 -60.62 -27.23 70.17
N GLN A 253 -60.93 -27.54 68.92
CA GLN A 253 -62.31 -27.69 68.48
C GLN A 253 -63.09 -28.80 69.21
N PRO A 254 -62.56 -30.04 69.41
CA PRO A 254 -63.26 -31.07 70.16
C PRO A 254 -63.38 -30.72 71.65
N LEU A 255 -62.34 -30.14 72.28
CA LEU A 255 -62.42 -29.68 73.67
C LEU A 255 -63.50 -28.61 73.86
N ARG A 256 -63.60 -27.65 72.93
CA ARG A 256 -64.67 -26.63 72.97
C ARG A 256 -66.05 -27.27 72.94
N LYS A 257 -66.26 -28.29 72.10
CA LYS A 257 -67.54 -29.01 72.03
C LYS A 257 -67.80 -29.84 73.29
N PHE A 258 -66.77 -30.48 73.85
CA PHE A 258 -66.84 -31.16 75.15
C PHE A 258 -67.39 -30.22 76.24
N PHE A 259 -66.83 -29.01 76.36
CA PHE A 259 -67.30 -28.03 77.34
C PHE A 259 -68.72 -27.53 77.03
N GLY A 260 -69.10 -27.47 75.76
CA GLY A 260 -70.48 -27.23 75.36
C GLY A 260 -71.44 -28.30 75.88
N HIS A 261 -71.11 -29.58 75.68
CA HIS A 261 -71.96 -30.70 76.11
C HIS A 261 -72.02 -30.86 77.63
N THR A 262 -70.91 -30.65 78.34
CA THR A 262 -70.90 -30.66 79.82
C THR A 262 -71.70 -29.49 80.40
N ASN A 263 -71.63 -28.31 79.78
CA ASN A 263 -72.49 -27.19 80.15
C ASN A 263 -73.98 -27.51 79.94
N ASP A 264 -74.35 -28.23 78.87
CA ASP A 264 -75.73 -28.72 78.69
C ASP A 264 -76.16 -29.64 79.84
N VAL A 265 -75.29 -30.57 80.26
CA VAL A 265 -75.55 -31.45 81.42
C VAL A 265 -75.76 -30.66 82.70
N LEU A 266 -74.88 -29.68 82.98
CA LEU A 266 -75.01 -28.79 84.13
C LEU A 266 -76.32 -28.00 84.09
N ASN A 267 -76.73 -27.50 82.92
CA ASN A 267 -78.01 -26.80 82.76
C ASN A 267 -79.21 -27.72 83.02
N ILE A 268 -79.14 -28.99 82.63
CA ILE A 268 -80.16 -29.99 82.95
C ILE A 268 -80.25 -30.19 84.47
N TYR A 269 -79.12 -30.41 85.15
CA TYR A 269 -79.09 -30.53 86.61
C TYR A 269 -79.64 -29.28 87.29
N GLN A 270 -79.18 -28.10 86.87
CA GLN A 270 -79.64 -26.83 87.42
C GLN A 270 -81.15 -26.66 87.24
N GLY A 271 -81.70 -27.02 86.08
CA GLY A 271 -83.14 -26.98 85.80
C GLY A 271 -83.94 -27.87 86.76
N ILE A 272 -83.43 -29.06 87.07
CA ILE A 272 -84.07 -29.99 88.01
C ILE A 272 -84.06 -29.42 89.42
N PHE A 273 -82.91 -28.95 89.90
CA PHE A 273 -82.81 -28.34 91.23
C PHE A 273 -83.68 -27.08 91.35
N LYS A 274 -83.71 -26.22 90.33
CA LYS A 274 -84.59 -25.04 90.29
C LYS A 274 -86.07 -25.44 90.44
N LYS A 275 -86.54 -26.47 89.71
CA LYS A 275 -87.93 -26.96 89.82
C LYS A 275 -88.23 -27.58 91.19
N LEU A 276 -87.30 -28.36 91.74
CA LEU A 276 -87.45 -28.98 93.06
C LEU A 276 -87.55 -27.95 94.18
N LEU A 277 -86.70 -26.92 94.12
CA LEU A 277 -86.59 -25.87 95.14
C LEU A 277 -87.58 -24.71 94.93
N ASN A 278 -88.30 -24.65 93.80
CA ASN A 278 -89.29 -23.60 93.56
C ASN A 278 -90.51 -23.75 94.50
N PRO A 279 -90.79 -22.78 95.40
CA PRO A 279 -91.91 -22.87 96.34
C PRO A 279 -93.27 -22.64 95.67
N THR A 280 -93.31 -22.04 94.48
CA THR A 280 -94.56 -21.61 93.82
C THR A 280 -95.24 -22.68 92.97
N GLU A 281 -94.50 -23.68 92.48
CA GLU A 281 -95.06 -24.75 91.63
C GLU A 281 -95.41 -25.99 92.46
N PRO A 282 -96.70 -26.36 92.65
CA PRO A 282 -97.07 -27.44 93.56
C PRO A 282 -96.67 -28.85 93.06
N ASN A 283 -96.50 -29.03 91.75
CA ASN A 283 -96.20 -30.33 91.14
C ASN A 283 -94.90 -30.26 90.33
N VAL A 284 -93.82 -30.86 90.85
CA VAL A 284 -92.57 -31.00 90.10
C VAL A 284 -92.73 -32.11 89.07
N THR A 285 -92.81 -31.76 87.80
CA THR A 285 -92.71 -32.73 86.71
C THR A 285 -91.24 -32.98 86.38
N ILE A 286 -90.77 -34.16 86.78
CA ILE A 286 -89.44 -34.66 86.41
C ILE A 286 -89.58 -35.24 84.99
N PRO A 287 -88.76 -34.82 84.02
CA PRO A 287 -88.76 -35.41 82.69
C PRO A 287 -88.54 -36.93 82.78
N CYS A 288 -89.43 -37.73 82.17
CA CYS A 288 -89.32 -39.19 82.18
C CYS A 288 -88.06 -39.70 81.45
N ASP A 289 -87.53 -38.88 80.55
CA ASP A 289 -86.35 -39.09 79.72
C ASP A 289 -85.07 -38.47 80.32
N PHE A 290 -85.10 -37.97 81.57
CA PHE A 290 -83.95 -37.31 82.20
C PHE A 290 -82.65 -38.13 82.08
N ASN A 291 -82.69 -39.40 82.48
CA ASN A 291 -81.51 -40.24 82.50
C ASN A 291 -80.98 -40.50 81.08
N GLU A 292 -81.88 -40.68 80.11
CA GLU A 292 -81.51 -40.86 78.70
C GLU A 292 -80.87 -39.59 78.12
N MET A 293 -81.46 -38.42 78.38
CA MET A 293 -80.95 -37.13 77.92
C MET A 293 -79.57 -36.81 78.50
N VAL A 294 -79.36 -37.00 79.81
CA VAL A 294 -78.05 -36.76 80.43
C VAL A 294 -77.03 -37.78 79.97
N THR A 295 -77.40 -39.06 79.87
CA THR A 295 -76.49 -40.11 79.38
C THR A 295 -76.07 -39.85 77.94
N ALA A 296 -77.00 -39.44 77.07
CA ALA A 296 -76.69 -39.08 75.69
C ALA A 296 -75.72 -37.89 75.61
N ARG A 297 -75.90 -36.85 76.44
CA ARG A 297 -75.01 -35.68 76.48
C ARG A 297 -73.64 -35.99 77.07
N LEU A 298 -73.57 -36.83 78.11
CA LEU A 298 -72.30 -37.32 78.66
C LEU A 298 -71.55 -38.20 77.65
N HIS A 299 -72.24 -39.08 76.93
CA HIS A 299 -71.64 -39.88 75.87
C HIS A 299 -71.15 -39.00 74.71
N ALA A 300 -71.91 -37.98 74.31
CA ALA A 300 -71.46 -37.00 73.31
C ALA A 300 -70.22 -36.23 73.78
N ALA A 301 -70.19 -35.79 75.05
CA ALA A 301 -69.01 -35.17 75.64
C ALA A 301 -67.81 -36.14 75.61
N SER A 302 -67.97 -37.37 76.09
CA SER A 302 -66.93 -38.40 76.06
C SER A 302 -66.39 -38.64 74.64
N GLY A 303 -67.27 -38.72 73.64
CA GLY A 303 -66.88 -38.86 72.24
C GLY A 303 -66.03 -37.69 71.71
N GLU A 304 -66.35 -36.44 72.09
CA GLU A 304 -65.55 -35.27 71.71
C GLU A 304 -64.21 -35.20 72.47
N TYR A 305 -64.15 -35.73 73.71
CA TYR A 305 -62.90 -35.89 74.45
C TYR A 305 -61.98 -36.95 73.81
N GLU A 306 -62.52 -38.09 73.40
CA GLU A 306 -61.76 -39.12 72.66
C GLU A 306 -61.31 -38.61 71.28
N ALA A 307 -62.14 -37.80 70.61
CA ALA A 307 -61.76 -37.13 69.38
C ALA A 307 -60.58 -36.17 69.59
N PHE A 308 -60.54 -35.43 70.70
CA PHE A 308 -59.37 -34.63 71.09
C PHE A 308 -58.11 -35.50 71.23
N LEU A 309 -58.17 -36.60 72.00
CA LEU A 309 -57.02 -37.49 72.19
C LEU A 309 -56.51 -38.08 70.88
N THR A 310 -57.43 -38.42 69.97
CA THR A 310 -57.09 -38.95 68.64
C THR A 310 -56.39 -37.90 67.78
N VAL A 311 -56.93 -36.67 67.74
CA VAL A 311 -56.32 -35.55 67.00
C VAL A 311 -54.94 -35.24 67.57
N ARG A 312 -54.80 -35.20 68.90
CA ARG A 312 -53.52 -34.96 69.58
C ARG A 312 -52.48 -36.04 69.25
N ALA A 313 -52.87 -37.31 69.29
CA ALA A 313 -51.98 -38.42 68.95
C ALA A 313 -51.49 -38.36 67.49
N LEU A 314 -52.36 -37.97 66.56
CA LEU A 314 -52.01 -37.79 65.15
C LEU A 314 -51.02 -36.63 64.96
N LEU A 315 -51.27 -35.49 65.60
CA LEU A 315 -50.40 -34.31 65.49
C LEU A 315 -49.03 -34.53 66.14
N MET A 316 -48.97 -35.25 67.27
CA MET A 316 -47.70 -35.69 67.88
C MET A 316 -46.92 -36.63 66.97
N ALA A 317 -47.59 -37.54 66.26
CA ALA A 317 -46.95 -38.45 65.30
C ALA A 317 -46.38 -37.72 64.07
N GLU A 318 -46.97 -36.59 63.68
CA GLU A 318 -46.48 -35.71 62.61
C GLU A 318 -45.31 -34.80 63.04
N GLY A 319 -44.86 -34.88 64.30
CA GLY A 319 -43.71 -34.13 64.79
C GLY A 319 -43.96 -32.62 64.96
N LEU A 320 -45.23 -32.20 65.02
CA LEU A 320 -45.58 -30.85 65.45
C LEU A 320 -45.23 -30.74 66.94
N SER A 321 -44.27 -29.86 67.27
CA SER A 321 -43.59 -29.89 68.57
C SER A 321 -44.54 -29.64 69.73
N ASP A 322 -44.16 -30.14 70.92
CA ASP A 322 -44.68 -29.69 72.20
C ASP A 322 -44.51 -28.16 72.27
N THR A 323 -45.62 -27.46 72.26
CA THR A 323 -45.65 -26.00 72.43
C THR A 323 -46.26 -25.68 73.78
N GLU A 324 -46.03 -24.47 74.29
CA GLU A 324 -46.73 -23.97 75.48
C GLU A 324 -48.26 -24.09 75.36
N HIS A 325 -48.80 -24.02 74.13
CA HIS A 325 -50.22 -24.28 73.86
C HIS A 325 -50.60 -25.75 74.06
N SER A 326 -49.73 -26.69 73.69
CA SER A 326 -49.96 -28.13 73.84
C SER A 326 -50.04 -28.53 75.32
N GLU A 327 -49.22 -27.92 76.18
CA GLU A 327 -49.25 -28.10 77.63
C GLU A 327 -50.57 -27.56 78.22
N GLN A 328 -50.96 -26.33 77.85
CA GLN A 328 -52.24 -25.75 78.30
C GLN A 328 -53.47 -26.57 77.85
N LEU A 329 -53.40 -27.17 76.66
CA LEU A 329 -54.46 -28.07 76.17
C LEU A 329 -54.47 -29.41 76.90
N ASP A 330 -53.32 -29.90 77.37
CA ASP A 330 -53.25 -31.10 78.23
C ASP A 330 -53.88 -30.87 79.59
N ASP A 331 -53.60 -29.72 80.20
CA ASP A 331 -54.23 -29.32 81.46
C ASP A 331 -55.75 -29.22 81.29
N LEU A 332 -56.20 -28.65 80.16
CA LEU A 332 -57.60 -28.52 79.85
C LEU A 332 -58.27 -29.88 79.61
N ALA A 333 -57.60 -30.80 78.92
CA ALA A 333 -58.06 -32.17 78.71
C ALA A 333 -58.15 -32.95 80.03
N THR A 334 -57.15 -32.80 80.89
CA THR A 334 -57.14 -33.39 82.23
C THR A 334 -58.33 -32.87 83.05
N SER A 335 -58.58 -31.56 83.01
CA SER A 335 -59.75 -30.95 83.64
C SER A 335 -61.07 -31.47 83.06
N ALA A 336 -61.16 -31.59 81.73
CA ALA A 336 -62.31 -32.18 81.04
C ALA A 336 -62.58 -33.62 81.51
N GLN A 337 -61.54 -34.45 81.64
CA GLN A 337 -61.68 -35.82 82.12
C GLN A 337 -62.24 -35.86 83.56
N TYR A 338 -61.72 -35.02 84.46
CA TYR A 338 -62.23 -34.92 85.83
C TYR A 338 -63.68 -34.43 85.87
N MET A 339 -64.01 -33.42 85.06
CA MET A 339 -65.37 -32.91 84.95
C MET A 339 -66.33 -33.98 84.45
N HIS A 340 -65.97 -34.74 83.41
CA HIS A 340 -66.79 -35.83 82.90
C HIS A 340 -67.09 -36.88 83.98
N LYS A 341 -66.05 -37.35 84.70
CA LYS A 341 -66.20 -38.31 85.80
C LYS A 341 -67.11 -37.75 86.91
N SER A 342 -66.91 -36.50 87.30
CA SER A 342 -67.73 -35.86 88.34
C SER A 342 -69.19 -35.73 87.91
N LEU A 343 -69.45 -35.33 86.66
CA LEU A 343 -70.82 -35.23 86.15
C LEU A 343 -71.49 -36.59 86.05
N ASP A 344 -70.76 -37.64 85.65
CA ASP A 344 -71.33 -38.99 85.60
C ASP A 344 -71.69 -39.52 87.00
N LEU A 345 -70.85 -39.28 88.01
CA LEU A 345 -71.20 -39.59 89.40
C LEU A 345 -72.44 -38.81 89.87
N ILE A 346 -72.51 -37.50 89.57
CA ILE A 346 -73.68 -36.68 89.89
C ILE A 346 -74.93 -37.20 89.17
N ARG A 347 -74.82 -37.66 87.92
CA ARG A 347 -75.92 -38.29 87.18
C ARG A 347 -76.47 -39.48 87.97
N GLU A 348 -75.60 -40.38 88.41
CA GLU A 348 -76.00 -41.58 89.14
C GLU A 348 -76.70 -41.23 90.45
N ASP A 349 -76.11 -40.35 91.25
CA ASP A 349 -76.68 -39.88 92.52
C ASP A 349 -78.04 -39.20 92.31
N LEU A 350 -78.13 -38.30 91.32
CA LEU A 350 -79.35 -37.58 91.01
C LEU A 350 -80.43 -38.52 90.45
N ALA A 351 -80.08 -39.50 89.63
CA ALA A 351 -81.02 -40.51 89.13
C ALA A 351 -81.61 -41.35 90.27
N GLN A 352 -80.76 -41.81 91.20
CA GLN A 352 -81.21 -42.54 92.40
C GLN A 352 -82.12 -41.67 93.27
N PHE A 353 -81.74 -40.40 93.48
CA PHE A 353 -82.53 -39.44 94.23
C PHE A 353 -83.90 -39.16 93.60
N LEU A 354 -83.95 -38.90 92.28
CA LEU A 354 -85.20 -38.67 91.55
C LEU A 354 -86.10 -39.91 91.56
N TRP A 355 -85.52 -41.10 91.45
CA TRP A 355 -86.27 -42.36 91.58
C TRP A 355 -86.85 -42.55 92.98
N ALA A 356 -86.11 -42.20 94.03
CA ALA A 356 -86.60 -42.22 95.41
C ALA A 356 -87.73 -41.20 95.64
N LEU A 357 -87.62 -40.00 95.04
CA LEU A 357 -88.68 -38.98 95.06
C LEU A 357 -89.96 -39.46 94.37
N GLN A 358 -89.85 -40.14 93.23
CA GLN A 358 -91.01 -40.70 92.54
C GLN A 358 -91.73 -41.77 93.38
N ARG A 359 -90.99 -42.57 94.16
CA ARG A 359 -91.56 -43.60 95.06
C ARG A 359 -92.20 -43.03 96.33
N ARG A 360 -91.89 -41.79 96.71
CA ARG A 360 -92.39 -41.14 97.94
C ARG A 360 -92.91 -39.73 97.62
N PRO A 361 -94.18 -39.58 97.20
CA PRO A 361 -94.74 -38.31 96.71
C PRO A 361 -94.83 -37.20 97.78
N ASP A 362 -94.69 -37.55 99.05
CA ASP A 362 -94.65 -36.68 100.22
C ASP A 362 -93.24 -36.11 100.52
N LEU A 363 -92.20 -36.74 99.98
CA LEU A 363 -90.80 -36.33 100.16
C LEU A 363 -90.45 -34.98 99.49
N PRO A 364 -90.93 -34.64 98.27
CA PRO A 364 -90.75 -33.31 97.69
C PRO A 364 -91.26 -32.17 98.59
N ARG A 365 -92.41 -32.37 99.28
CA ARG A 365 -92.97 -31.39 100.21
C ARG A 365 -92.08 -31.21 101.43
N LEU A 366 -91.52 -32.31 101.95
CA LEU A 366 -90.59 -32.30 103.08
C LEU A 366 -89.27 -31.59 102.74
N ILE A 367 -88.71 -31.86 101.56
CA ILE A 367 -87.51 -31.18 101.07
C ILE A 367 -87.76 -29.69 100.95
N ARG A 368 -88.90 -29.29 100.35
CA ARG A 368 -89.29 -27.87 100.33
C ARG A 368 -89.37 -27.30 101.73
N MET A 369 -90.14 -27.88 102.66
CA MET A 369 -90.24 -27.38 104.04
C MET A 369 -88.88 -27.23 104.75
N LYS A 370 -87.91 -28.12 104.49
CA LYS A 370 -86.57 -28.02 105.10
C LYS A 370 -85.66 -27.01 104.44
N PHE A 371 -85.72 -26.86 103.12
CA PHE A 371 -84.79 -26.04 102.35
C PHE A 371 -85.38 -24.68 101.91
N SER A 372 -86.69 -24.48 102.01
CA SER A 372 -87.38 -23.21 101.71
C SER A 372 -87.38 -22.23 102.89
N VAL A 373 -86.72 -22.57 104.00
CA VAL A 373 -86.52 -21.67 105.17
C VAL A 373 -85.21 -20.86 105.04
N LEU A 374 -84.41 -21.13 104.00
CA LEU A 374 -83.08 -20.52 103.79
C LEU A 374 -83.00 -19.67 102.50
N ILE A 375 -84.14 -19.21 101.95
CA ILE A 375 -84.18 -18.21 100.88
C ILE A 375 -84.88 -16.95 101.39
#